data_AF-A0AAV0K049-F1
#
_entry.id   AF-A0AAV0K049-F1
#
_cell.length_a   1.000
_cell.length_b   1.000
_cell.length_c   1.000
_cell.angle_alpha   90.00
_cell.angle_beta   90.00
_cell.angle_gamma   90.00
#
_symmetry.space_group_name_H-M   'P 1'
#
loop_
_entity.id
_entity.type
_entity.pdbx_description
1 polymer ?
#
loop_
_entity_poly.entity_id
_entity_poly.type
_entity_poly.pdbx_seq_one_letter_code
_entity_poly.pdbx_strand_id
1 'polypeptide(L)'
;FLELYILFASGLHWLTLAESVVILPRFGVQLETHYRSGRVLRHFVPVSKIVKPVLLEHVSPVTCYWLLSMILQKEEELTPVFKELHPPLKMLVPIWKALCGAVSGDKDSSLHSSVEDYGQSVFS
;
A
#
# COMPACT_ATOMS: atom_id res chain seq x y z
N PHE A 1 35.81 13.46 6.72
CA PHE A 1 35.82 12.58 5.53
C PHE A 1 35.29 11.17 5.85
N LEU A 2 35.83 10.44 6.85
CA LEU A 2 35.30 9.12 7.24
C LEU A 2 33.84 9.17 7.72
N GLU A 3 33.46 10.09 8.61
CA GLU A 3 32.08 10.24 9.09
C GLU A 3 31.07 10.47 7.95
N LEU A 4 31.44 11.30 6.97
CA LEU A 4 30.61 11.56 5.80
C LEU A 4 30.49 10.32 4.90
N TYR A 5 31.56 9.54 4.76
CA TYR A 5 31.56 8.27 4.03
C TYR A 5 30.71 7.20 4.75
N ILE A 6 30.81 7.12 6.08
CA ILE A 6 30.00 6.21 6.89
C ILE A 6 28.52 6.59 6.75
N LEU A 7 28.16 7.87 6.80
CA LEU A 7 26.78 8.33 6.60
C LEU A 7 26.29 8.03 5.17
N PHE A 8 27.12 8.23 4.16
CA PHE A 8 26.77 7.96 2.77
C PHE A 8 26.60 6.45 2.50
N ALA A 9 27.53 5.62 2.99
CA ALA A 9 27.44 4.16 2.93
C ALA A 9 26.26 3.63 3.76
N SER A 10 25.96 4.28 4.89
CA SER A 10 24.80 3.98 5.73
C SER A 10 23.50 4.21 4.96
N GLY A 11 23.35 5.38 4.35
CA GLY A 11 22.20 5.70 3.50
C GLY A 11 22.04 4.73 2.33
N LEU A 12 23.15 4.33 1.69
CA LEU A 12 23.11 3.44 0.53
C LEU A 12 22.63 2.02 0.87
N HIS A 13 22.92 1.52 2.07
CA HIS A 13 22.49 0.18 2.48
C HIS A 13 21.02 0.14 2.97
N TRP A 14 20.49 1.30 3.39
CA TRP A 14 19.06 1.53 3.67
C TRP A 14 18.27 1.92 2.43
N LEU A 15 18.91 2.01 1.26
CA LEU A 15 18.21 2.27 0.02
C LEU A 15 17.25 1.11 -0.28
N THR A 16 15.97 1.44 -0.42
CA THR A 16 14.90 0.50 -0.75
C THR A 16 15.06 0.03 -2.19
N LEU A 17 15.12 -1.29 -2.36
CA LEU A 17 15.30 -1.95 -3.65
C LEU A 17 13.97 -2.47 -4.19
N ALA A 18 13.13 -3.02 -3.31
CA ALA A 18 11.79 -3.46 -3.66
C ALA A 18 10.84 -3.33 -2.47
N GLU A 19 9.56 -3.11 -2.77
CA GLU A 19 8.46 -3.21 -1.82
C GLU A 19 7.43 -4.16 -2.40
N SER A 20 6.85 -5.00 -1.55
CA SER A 20 5.82 -5.95 -1.95
C SER A 20 4.72 -6.05 -0.91
N VAL A 21 3.54 -6.44 -1.39
CA VAL A 21 2.36 -6.66 -0.57
C VAL A 21 1.84 -8.06 -0.85
N VAL A 22 1.70 -8.85 0.21
CA VAL A 22 1.11 -10.18 0.16
C VAL A 22 -0.23 -10.13 0.88
N ILE A 23 -1.29 -10.40 0.14
CA ILE A 23 -2.65 -10.44 0.66
C ILE A 23 -2.95 -11.89 1.01
N LEU A 24 -3.11 -12.18 2.30
CA LEU A 24 -3.52 -13.49 2.79
C LEU A 24 -5.02 -13.42 3.14
N PRO A 25 -5.92 -13.95 2.27
CA PRO A 25 -7.36 -13.86 2.49
C PRO A 25 -7.73 -14.38 3.88
N ARG A 26 -8.62 -13.66 4.59
CA ARG A 26 -9.09 -13.97 5.96
C ARG A 26 -8.03 -13.88 7.08
N PHE A 27 -6.74 -13.82 6.75
CA PHE A 27 -5.68 -13.67 7.75
C PHE A 27 -5.26 -12.20 7.90
N GLY A 28 -4.90 -11.56 6.79
CA GLY A 28 -4.37 -10.20 6.81
C GLY A 28 -3.48 -9.88 5.62
N VAL A 29 -2.68 -8.84 5.79
CA VAL A 29 -1.81 -8.28 4.76
C VAL A 29 -0.39 -8.23 5.30
N GLN A 30 0.55 -8.78 4.55
CA GLN A 30 1.97 -8.70 4.87
C GLN A 30 2.64 -7.71 3.92
N LEU A 31 3.26 -6.69 4.50
CA LEU A 31 4.07 -5.70 3.81
C LEU A 31 5.53 -6.10 3.95
N GLU A 32 6.26 -6.13 2.83
CA GLU A 32 7.69 -6.42 2.83
C GLU A 32 8.47 -5.33 2.12
N THR A 33 9.52 -4.82 2.77
CA THR A 33 10.47 -3.87 2.20
C THR A 33 11.85 -4.53 2.14
N HIS A 34 12.41 -4.61 0.94
CA HIS A 34 13.72 -5.19 0.67
C HIS A 34 14.73 -4.05 0.50
N TYR A 35 15.77 -4.06 1.32
CA TYR A 35 16.84 -3.08 1.26
C TYR A 35 18.03 -3.62 0.47
N ARG A 36 18.83 -2.70 -0.08
CA ARG A 36 20.09 -3.04 -0.77
C ARG A 36 21.07 -3.82 0.11
N SER A 37 21.01 -3.64 1.43
CA SER A 37 21.77 -4.42 2.41
C SER A 37 21.43 -5.92 2.46
N GLY A 38 20.36 -6.36 1.78
CA GLY A 38 19.81 -7.71 1.91
C GLY A 38 18.87 -7.87 3.12
N ARG A 39 18.71 -6.82 3.93
CA ARG A 39 17.71 -6.80 5.00
C ARG A 39 16.31 -6.78 4.39
N VAL A 40 15.40 -7.56 4.99
CA VAL A 40 13.98 -7.56 4.65
C VAL A 40 13.18 -7.19 5.89
N LEU A 41 12.50 -6.04 5.83
CA LEU A 41 11.57 -5.63 6.87
C LEU A 41 10.19 -6.18 6.52
N ARG A 42 9.57 -6.89 7.47
CA ARG A 42 8.24 -7.48 7.31
C ARG A 42 7.31 -6.90 8.36
N HIS A 43 6.14 -6.47 7.92
CA HIS A 43 5.10 -5.96 8.79
C HIS A 43 3.77 -6.61 8.44
N PHE A 44 3.21 -7.38 9.37
CA PHE A 44 1.95 -8.06 9.18
C PHE A 44 0.82 -7.30 9.87
N VAL A 45 -0.24 -7.04 9.12
CA VAL A 45 -1.46 -6.39 9.59
C VAL A 45 -2.62 -7.40 9.51
N PRO A 46 -3.20 -7.83 10.64
CA PRO A 46 -4.31 -8.76 10.63
C PRO A 46 -5.57 -8.12 10.03
N VAL A 47 -6.36 -8.89 9.28
CA VAL A 47 -7.55 -8.37 8.57
C VAL A 47 -8.58 -7.76 9.52
N SER A 48 -8.69 -8.27 10.74
CA SER A 48 -9.59 -7.76 11.78
C SER A 48 -9.28 -6.32 12.20
N LYS A 49 -8.05 -5.86 12.00
CA LYS A 49 -7.66 -4.47 12.23
C LYS A 49 -7.90 -3.60 11.01
N ILE A 50 -8.03 -4.14 9.81
CA ILE A 50 -8.15 -3.33 8.59
C ILE A 50 -9.61 -2.91 8.42
N VAL A 51 -9.87 -1.61 8.54
CA VAL A 51 -11.21 -1.04 8.34
C VAL A 51 -11.50 -0.89 6.86
N LYS A 52 -10.59 -0.24 6.12
CA LYS A 52 -10.67 -0.10 4.66
C LYS A 52 -9.32 0.29 4.07
N PRO A 53 -8.99 -0.18 2.85
CA PRO A 53 -7.90 0.37 2.08
C PRO A 53 -8.37 1.62 1.32
N VAL A 54 -7.50 2.63 1.18
CA VAL A 54 -7.80 3.94 0.59
C VAL A 54 -6.69 4.33 -0.38
N LEU A 55 -7.08 4.81 -1.56
CA LEU A 55 -6.18 5.50 -2.49
C LEU A 55 -6.26 7.00 -2.23
N LEU A 56 -5.10 7.62 -2.03
CA LEU A 56 -4.96 9.03 -1.74
C LEU A 56 -4.11 9.68 -2.81
N GLU A 57 -4.55 10.84 -3.28
CA GLU A 57 -3.72 11.69 -4.12
C GLU A 57 -2.86 12.57 -3.22
N HIS A 58 -1.54 12.47 -3.37
CA HIS A 58 -0.61 13.37 -2.73
C HIS A 58 -0.22 14.46 -3.74
N VAL A 59 -0.67 15.69 -3.46
CA VAL A 59 -0.40 16.85 -4.28
C VAL A 59 0.66 17.71 -3.60
N SER A 60 1.79 17.90 -4.28
CA SER A 60 2.77 18.93 -3.98
C SER A 60 2.78 19.95 -5.13
N PRO A 61 3.32 21.16 -4.93
CA PRO A 61 3.39 22.19 -5.98
C PRO A 61 4.07 21.72 -7.28
N VAL A 62 4.90 20.67 -7.21
CA VAL A 62 5.70 20.17 -8.33
C VAL A 62 5.43 18.70 -8.67
N THR A 63 4.75 17.94 -7.79
CA THR A 63 4.53 16.50 -7.97
C THR A 63 3.12 16.10 -7.56
N CYS A 64 2.41 15.39 -8.43
CA CYS A 64 1.23 14.62 -8.05
C CYS A 64 1.56 13.13 -8.15
N TYR A 65 1.35 12.41 -7.04
CA TYR A 65 1.46 10.96 -7.04
C TYR A 65 0.39 10.34 -6.16
N TRP A 66 0.15 9.04 -6.36
CA TRP A 66 -0.87 8.30 -5.64
C TRP A 66 -0.23 7.45 -4.55
N LEU A 67 -0.86 7.44 -3.38
CA LEU A 67 -0.51 6.63 -2.24
C LEU A 67 -1.63 5.63 -1.97
N LEU A 68 -1.25 4.38 -1.72
CA LEU A 68 -2.16 3.36 -1.22
C LEU A 68 -1.90 3.17 0.27
N SER A 69 -2.92 3.41 1.08
CA SER A 69 -2.86 3.29 2.53
C SER A 69 -4.02 2.48 3.07
N MET A 70 -3.90 1.99 4.29
CA MET A 70 -4.95 1.25 5.01
C MET A 70 -5.35 2.04 6.25
N ILE A 71 -6.65 2.11 6.50
CA ILE A 71 -7.19 2.58 7.78
C ILE A 71 -7.21 1.39 8.73
N LEU A 72 -6.51 1.52 9.84
CA LEU A 72 -6.49 0.50 10.88
C LEU A 72 -7.42 0.88 12.04
N GLN A 73 -8.07 -0.12 12.61
CA GLN A 73 -9.01 0.05 13.71
C GLN A 73 -8.23 0.49 14.95
N LYS A 74 -8.67 1.59 15.56
CA LYS A 74 -8.03 2.20 16.76
C LYS A 74 -6.65 2.79 16.50
N GLU A 75 -6.27 3.02 15.25
CA GLU A 75 -5.11 3.83 14.88
C GLU A 75 -5.62 5.12 14.22
N GLU A 76 -5.09 6.27 14.66
CA GLU A 76 -5.47 7.58 14.12
C GLU A 76 -4.74 7.89 12.80
N GLU A 77 -3.61 7.22 12.56
CA GLU A 77 -2.77 7.40 11.38
C GLU A 77 -3.06 6.36 10.30
N LEU A 78 -2.93 6.78 9.04
CA LEU A 78 -3.07 5.92 7.88
C LEU A 78 -1.79 5.11 7.69
N THR A 79 -1.90 3.79 7.58
CA THR A 79 -0.74 2.93 7.33
C THR A 79 -0.47 2.81 5.83
N PRO A 80 0.62 3.39 5.29
CA PRO A 80 0.97 3.24 3.88
C PRO A 80 1.33 1.78 3.55
N VAL A 81 0.87 1.29 2.41
CA VAL A 81 1.22 -0.04 1.86
C VAL A 81 2.61 -0.02 1.24
N PHE A 82 2.95 1.09 0.56
CA PHE A 82 4.25 1.35 -0.05
C PHE A 82 4.80 2.62 0.59
N LYS A 83 5.95 2.55 1.24
CA LYS A 83 6.52 3.68 1.99
C LYS A 83 7.45 4.51 1.12
N GLU A 84 8.17 3.87 0.21
CA GLU A 84 9.32 4.49 -0.46
C GLU A 84 9.18 4.54 -1.98
N LEU A 85 8.62 3.50 -2.62
CA LEU A 85 8.71 3.34 -4.08
C LEU A 85 7.57 4.01 -4.88
N HIS A 86 6.57 4.59 -4.22
CA HIS A 86 5.39 5.28 -4.81
C HIS A 86 4.95 4.72 -6.17
N PRO A 87 4.45 3.47 -6.24
CA PRO A 87 4.11 2.84 -7.51
C PRO A 87 3.07 3.63 -8.32
N PRO A 88 3.09 3.54 -9.66
CA PRO A 88 2.12 4.25 -10.49
C PRO A 88 0.69 3.73 -10.25
N LEU A 89 -0.31 4.62 -10.41
CA LEU A 89 -1.71 4.33 -10.14
C LEU A 89 -2.23 3.04 -10.82
N LYS A 90 -1.75 2.75 -12.05
CA LYS A 90 -2.11 1.53 -12.80
C LYS A 90 -1.78 0.22 -12.05
N MET A 91 -0.79 0.24 -11.16
CA MET A 91 -0.45 -0.89 -10.28
C MET A 91 -1.21 -0.82 -8.96
N LEU A 92 -1.45 0.39 -8.42
CA LEU A 92 -2.14 0.56 -7.15
C LEU A 92 -3.62 0.17 -7.22
N VAL A 93 -4.32 0.47 -8.32
CA VAL A 93 -5.75 0.14 -8.50
C VAL A 93 -6.05 -1.37 -8.36
N PRO A 94 -5.38 -2.29 -9.07
CA PRO A 94 -5.65 -3.72 -8.90
C PRO A 94 -5.31 -4.22 -7.49
N ILE A 95 -4.24 -3.71 -6.88
CA ILE A 95 -3.86 -4.05 -5.50
C ILE A 95 -4.93 -3.58 -4.51
N TRP A 96 -5.40 -2.34 -4.65
CA TRP A 96 -6.47 -1.77 -3.84
C TRP A 96 -7.76 -2.60 -3.95
N LYS A 97 -8.15 -2.99 -5.16
CA LYS A 97 -9.31 -3.88 -5.39
C LYS A 97 -9.14 -5.23 -4.70
N ALA A 98 -7.96 -5.84 -4.78
CA ALA A 98 -7.67 -7.11 -4.12
C ALA A 98 -7.72 -6.96 -2.58
N LEU A 99 -7.22 -5.85 -2.03
CA LEU A 99 -7.33 -5.54 -0.61
C LEU A 99 -8.80 -5.35 -0.18
N CYS A 100 -9.58 -4.61 -0.96
CA CYS A 100 -11.02 -4.46 -0.70
C CYS A 100 -11.72 -5.82 -0.66
N GLY A 101 -11.46 -6.70 -1.64
CA GLY A 101 -12.04 -8.05 -1.67
C GLY A 101 -11.64 -8.90 -0.45
N ALA A 102 -10.38 -8.81 -0.02
CA ALA A 102 -9.89 -9.55 1.14
C ALA A 102 -10.46 -9.06 2.47
N VAL A 103 -10.73 -7.75 2.60
CA VAL A 103 -11.32 -7.14 3.81
C VAL A 103 -12.84 -7.35 3.86
N SER A 104 -13.52 -7.26 2.73
CA SER A 104 -14.98 -7.46 2.64
C SER A 104 -15.39 -8.94 2.65
N GLY A 105 -14.46 -9.87 2.38
CA GLY A 105 -14.71 -11.31 2.25
C GLY A 105 -15.21 -12.04 3.52
N ASP A 106 -15.36 -11.35 4.65
CA ASP A 106 -16.05 -11.86 5.85
C ASP A 106 -17.49 -11.32 6.00
N LYS A 107 -17.96 -10.44 5.11
CA LYS A 107 -19.30 -9.84 5.17
C LYS A 107 -20.30 -10.37 4.14
N ASP A 108 -19.83 -11.00 3.05
CA ASP A 108 -20.71 -11.35 1.93
C ASP A 108 -20.77 -12.87 1.67
N SER A 109 -21.39 -13.61 2.59
CA SER A 109 -22.32 -14.64 2.12
C SER A 109 -23.59 -13.91 1.69
N SER A 110 -23.76 -13.76 0.37
CA SER A 110 -24.77 -12.94 -0.33
C SER A 110 -24.40 -11.47 -0.50
N LEU A 111 -23.84 -11.12 -1.66
CA LEU A 111 -24.48 -10.16 -2.55
C LEU A 111 -23.95 -10.35 -3.97
N HIS A 112 -24.90 -10.70 -4.81
CA HIS A 112 -24.80 -10.87 -6.24
C HIS A 112 -24.53 -9.52 -6.90
N SER A 113 -23.63 -9.51 -7.90
CA SER A 113 -23.58 -8.58 -9.05
C SER A 113 -23.89 -7.09 -8.83
N SER A 114 -22.88 -6.24 -8.99
CA SER A 114 -22.96 -5.00 -9.80
C SER A 114 -21.54 -4.47 -10.04
N VAL A 115 -20.91 -4.99 -11.08
CA VAL A 115 -19.90 -4.25 -11.85
C VAL A 115 -20.69 -3.39 -12.84
N GLU A 116 -20.18 -2.19 -13.13
CA GLU A 116 -20.71 -1.14 -14.04
C GLU A 116 -21.48 -0.04 -13.31
N ASP A 117 -20.79 1.08 -13.04
CA ASP A 117 -21.14 2.40 -13.60
C ASP A 117 -20.38 3.53 -12.86
N TYR A 118 -19.15 3.83 -13.27
CA TYR A 118 -18.47 5.10 -12.92
C TYR A 118 -17.59 5.64 -14.06
N GLY A 119 -17.65 5.02 -15.25
CA GLY A 119 -16.74 5.31 -16.37
C GLY A 119 -17.33 6.18 -17.48
N GLN A 120 -18.61 6.52 -17.44
CA GLN A 120 -19.30 7.10 -18.61
C GLN A 120 -19.79 8.55 -18.45
N SER A 121 -19.50 9.23 -17.33
CA SER A 121 -20.01 10.58 -17.06
C SER A 121 -19.03 11.74 -17.38
N VAL A 122 -17.86 11.51 -17.99
CA VAL A 122 -16.87 12.59 -18.25
C VAL A 122 -16.69 12.94 -19.73
N PHE A 123 -17.40 12.27 -20.64
CA PHE A 123 -17.44 12.68 -22.05
C PHE A 123 -18.87 12.60 -22.60
N SER A 124 -19.64 13.65 -22.36
CA SER A 124 -20.75 14.05 -23.23
C SER A 124 -20.89 15.56 -23.26
#